data_AF-A0A7W0QWM3-F1
#
_entry.id   AF-A0A7W0QWM3-F1
#
_cell.length_a   1.000
_cell.length_b   1.000
_cell.length_c   1.000
_cell.angle_alpha   90.00
_cell.angle_beta   90.00
_cell.angle_gamma   90.00
#
_symmetry.space_group_name_H-M   'P 1'
#
loop_
_entity.id
_entity.type
_entity.pdbx_description
1 polymer ?
#
loop_
_entity_poly.entity_id
_entity_poly.type
_entity_poly.pdbx_seq_one_letter_code
_entity_poly.pdbx_strand_id
1 'polypeptide(L)'
;MTARWDAFPVSGRGLDGDDPGPPLTATRTAELSVERRTIVLRDHLTFERPPTAVSLAIGEVADRPLHVEWSTENDHQATTVTVGGLSEWRSSWSAIAKVHQLDLEPATELRYTARATPLIRAASTAFGHHYHQSLYRPMKHRVAGRPTPVGWDATPDPGFRHLEVLHLHWPEWVAFDDLAAHRAIIADLQDHDIPIVWTAHNLTPHEKRADVYDPIYAAWAEVADGVIHHSAWGEQLLRARYEFRPDTRHEVIAHGHFGAMWERAGLPARAEAEQRLGLRPTGLRIGIVGAPRAEKRVQEVLDAVAASQRNDVEVVCWSLGRDEVVPDDGRIAIAERYRLVERNVYAARLAACDVLALVFDPDGEMLATGAAADAIGLGLPVLRSDWGYLVEHLGAAGIPVGHTTESIATAVDALDPQQLASARRAALARKTELEWSGLAERTADLFERVILHEP
;
A
#
# COMPACT_ATOMS: atom_id res chain seq x y z
N MET A 1 -4.73 -18.92 -30.89
CA MET A 1 -5.01 -20.30 -31.32
C MET A 1 -6.51 -20.45 -31.45
N THR A 2 -7.00 -21.02 -32.55
CA THR A 2 -8.43 -21.32 -32.71
C THR A 2 -8.59 -22.83 -32.82
N ALA A 3 -9.53 -23.38 -32.06
CA ALA A 3 -9.87 -24.79 -32.07
C ALA A 3 -11.37 -24.95 -32.31
N ARG A 4 -11.72 -25.96 -33.10
CA ARG A 4 -13.11 -26.27 -33.45
C ARG A 4 -13.42 -27.73 -33.16
N TRP A 5 -14.59 -27.96 -32.59
CA TRP A 5 -15.17 -29.27 -32.39
C TRP A 5 -16.54 -29.32 -33.05
N ASP A 6 -16.84 -30.40 -33.76
CA ASP A 6 -18.13 -30.61 -34.40
C ASP A 6 -19.06 -31.53 -33.57
N ALA A 7 -18.58 -32.04 -32.44
CA ALA A 7 -19.34 -32.79 -31.43
C ALA A 7 -18.65 -32.70 -30.06
N PHE A 8 -19.41 -32.85 -28.97
CA PHE A 8 -18.84 -33.00 -27.62
C PHE A 8 -18.78 -34.47 -27.22
N PRO A 9 -17.56 -35.02 -26.96
CA PRO A 9 -17.44 -36.37 -26.46
C PRO A 9 -17.99 -36.44 -25.03
N VAL A 10 -18.57 -37.59 -24.67
CA VAL A 10 -18.98 -37.83 -23.29
C VAL A 10 -17.73 -37.97 -22.42
N SER A 11 -17.58 -37.09 -21.43
CA SER A 11 -16.48 -37.14 -20.46
C SER A 11 -16.94 -37.81 -19.17
N GLY A 12 -16.31 -38.94 -18.82
CA GLY A 12 -16.58 -39.68 -17.59
C GLY A 12 -17.49 -40.90 -17.78
N ARG A 13 -17.29 -41.92 -16.96
CA ARG A 13 -18.36 -42.90 -16.66
C ARG A 13 -19.21 -42.30 -15.55
N GLY A 14 -20.52 -42.54 -15.56
CA GLY A 14 -21.34 -42.20 -14.39
C GLY A 14 -20.75 -42.80 -13.11
N LEU A 15 -21.12 -42.27 -11.94
CA LEU A 15 -20.70 -42.85 -10.65
C LEU A 15 -21.01 -44.36 -10.57
N ASP A 16 -22.02 -44.81 -11.33
CA ASP A 16 -22.48 -46.19 -11.42
C ASP A 16 -21.76 -47.04 -12.50
N GLY A 17 -20.79 -46.46 -13.22
CA GLY A 17 -20.01 -47.17 -14.23
C GLY A 17 -20.72 -47.38 -15.57
N ASP A 18 -21.86 -46.71 -15.80
CA ASP A 18 -22.62 -46.79 -17.04
C ASP A 18 -21.79 -46.42 -18.28
N ASP A 19 -22.15 -47.03 -19.41
CA ASP A 19 -21.56 -46.71 -20.71
C ASP A 19 -21.78 -45.22 -21.01
N PRO A 20 -20.71 -44.50 -21.42
CA PRO A 20 -20.86 -43.12 -21.84
C PRO A 20 -21.81 -43.11 -23.05
N GLY A 21 -22.93 -42.41 -22.93
CA GLY A 21 -23.93 -42.30 -23.99
C GLY A 21 -23.36 -41.76 -25.32
N PRO A 22 -24.18 -41.58 -26.37
CA PRO A 22 -23.70 -41.00 -27.61
C PRO A 22 -23.15 -39.57 -27.37
N PRO A 23 -22.15 -39.11 -28.15
CA PRO A 23 -21.69 -37.73 -28.12
C PRO A 23 -22.85 -36.74 -28.27
N LEU A 24 -22.75 -35.60 -27.60
CA LEU A 24 -23.74 -34.53 -27.75
C LEU A 24 -23.52 -33.83 -29.10
N THR A 25 -24.57 -33.80 -29.93
CA THR A 25 -24.57 -33.09 -31.22
C THR A 25 -24.56 -31.59 -31.00
N ALA A 26 -23.37 -31.01 -31.00
CA ALA A 26 -23.13 -29.59 -30.82
C ALA A 26 -21.76 -29.21 -31.36
N THR A 27 -21.60 -27.96 -31.76
CA THR A 27 -20.33 -27.41 -32.24
C THR A 27 -19.75 -26.44 -31.22
N ARG A 28 -18.43 -26.35 -31.18
CA ARG A 28 -17.67 -25.39 -30.37
C ARG A 28 -16.60 -24.75 -31.21
N THR A 29 -16.48 -23.43 -31.13
CA THR A 29 -15.32 -22.69 -31.61
C THR A 29 -14.71 -21.94 -30.43
N ALA A 30 -13.50 -22.32 -30.05
CA ALA A 30 -12.75 -21.67 -28.99
C ALA A 30 -11.56 -20.92 -29.57
N GLU A 31 -11.47 -19.64 -29.25
CA GLU A 31 -10.32 -18.79 -29.55
C GLU A 31 -9.56 -18.49 -28.26
N LEU A 32 -8.33 -18.98 -28.20
CA LEU A 32 -7.42 -18.74 -27.09
C LEU A 32 -6.35 -17.72 -27.50
N SER A 33 -6.22 -16.65 -26.75
CA SER A 33 -5.15 -15.66 -26.88
C SER A 33 -4.49 -15.39 -25.53
N VAL A 34 -3.28 -14.84 -25.56
CA VAL A 34 -2.61 -14.32 -24.36
C VAL A 34 -2.50 -12.81 -24.51
N GLU A 35 -3.01 -12.09 -23.54
CA GLU A 35 -2.93 -10.64 -23.42
C GLU A 35 -2.09 -10.33 -22.18
N ARG A 36 -0.79 -10.04 -22.38
CA ARG A 36 0.21 -9.90 -21.30
C ARG A 36 0.30 -11.17 -20.45
N ARG A 37 -0.13 -11.11 -19.17
CA ARG A 37 -0.23 -12.24 -18.24
C ARG A 37 -1.57 -12.96 -18.28
N THR A 38 -2.55 -12.43 -19.02
CA THR A 38 -3.92 -12.93 -19.03
C THR A 38 -4.12 -13.94 -20.15
N ILE A 39 -4.63 -15.12 -19.82
CA ILE A 39 -5.17 -16.05 -20.82
C ILE A 39 -6.61 -15.63 -21.10
N VAL A 40 -6.94 -15.42 -22.38
CA VAL A 40 -8.28 -15.03 -22.83
C VAL A 40 -8.83 -16.13 -23.70
N LEU A 41 -9.95 -16.72 -23.27
CA LEU A 41 -10.74 -17.68 -24.02
C LEU A 41 -12.02 -16.98 -24.49
N ARG A 42 -12.22 -16.85 -25.80
CA ARG A 42 -13.51 -16.52 -26.40
C ARG A 42 -14.12 -17.80 -26.92
N ASP A 43 -15.31 -18.14 -26.45
CA ASP A 43 -15.95 -19.41 -26.78
C ASP A 43 -17.32 -19.17 -27.41
N HIS A 44 -17.63 -20.02 -28.38
CA HIS A 44 -18.91 -20.03 -29.07
C HIS A 44 -19.39 -21.47 -29.21
N LEU A 45 -20.52 -21.75 -28.58
CA LEU A 45 -21.17 -23.05 -28.52
C LEU A 45 -22.47 -22.99 -29.31
N THR A 46 -22.74 -24.01 -30.12
CA THR A 46 -24.02 -24.15 -30.83
C THR A 46 -24.56 -25.56 -30.65
N PHE A 47 -25.82 -25.69 -30.29
CA PHE A 47 -26.51 -26.95 -30.03
C PHE A 47 -27.74 -27.07 -30.93
N GLU A 48 -28.08 -28.28 -31.37
CA GLU A 48 -29.32 -28.52 -32.12
C GLU A 48 -30.58 -28.24 -31.28
N ARG A 49 -30.48 -28.47 -29.96
CA ARG A 49 -31.50 -28.19 -28.95
C ARG A 49 -30.82 -27.64 -27.69
N PRO A 50 -31.47 -26.77 -26.90
CA PRO A 50 -30.90 -26.32 -25.63
C PRO A 50 -30.52 -27.52 -24.76
N PRO A 51 -29.29 -27.56 -24.23
CA PRO A 51 -28.89 -28.61 -23.28
C PRO A 51 -29.66 -28.46 -21.96
N THR A 52 -29.52 -29.41 -21.03
CA THR A 52 -30.13 -29.28 -19.70
C THR A 52 -29.37 -28.29 -18.81
N ALA A 53 -28.05 -28.22 -18.98
CA ALA A 53 -27.17 -27.32 -18.25
C ALA A 53 -25.89 -27.09 -19.06
N VAL A 54 -25.27 -25.91 -18.91
CA VAL A 54 -23.93 -25.63 -19.42
C VAL A 54 -23.13 -24.97 -18.30
N SER A 55 -21.98 -25.56 -17.98
CA SER A 55 -21.07 -25.04 -16.97
C SER A 55 -19.63 -25.09 -17.46
N LEU A 56 -18.84 -24.09 -17.10
CA LEU A 56 -17.40 -24.03 -17.32
C LEU A 56 -16.70 -23.85 -15.98
N ALA A 57 -15.57 -24.54 -15.79
CA ALA A 57 -14.73 -24.44 -14.60
C ALA A 57 -13.28 -24.09 -14.96
N ILE A 58 -12.69 -23.15 -14.23
CA ILE A 58 -11.25 -22.83 -14.24
C ILE A 58 -10.69 -23.17 -12.85
N GLY A 59 -9.80 -24.17 -12.80
CA GLY A 59 -9.13 -24.59 -11.58
C GLY A 59 -7.98 -23.65 -11.20
N GLU A 60 -7.90 -23.30 -9.92
CA GLU A 60 -6.82 -22.53 -9.30
C GLU A 60 -6.04 -23.41 -8.32
N VAL A 61 -4.72 -23.44 -8.45
CA VAL A 61 -3.82 -24.09 -7.47
C VAL A 61 -3.44 -23.09 -6.36
N ALA A 62 -3.18 -23.61 -5.15
CA ALA A 62 -2.97 -22.76 -3.97
C ALA A 62 -1.79 -21.77 -4.10
N ASP A 63 -0.75 -22.15 -4.83
CA ASP A 63 0.49 -21.37 -5.01
C ASP A 63 0.42 -20.39 -6.18
N ARG A 64 -0.64 -20.45 -6.99
CA ARG A 64 -0.85 -19.58 -8.16
C ARG A 64 -2.30 -19.10 -8.22
N PRO A 65 -2.69 -18.21 -7.30
CA PRO A 65 -4.04 -17.66 -7.27
C PRO A 65 -4.37 -16.92 -8.58
N LEU A 66 -5.63 -16.98 -8.99
CA LEU A 66 -6.12 -16.39 -10.24
C LEU A 66 -7.18 -15.33 -9.98
N HIS A 67 -7.16 -14.27 -10.79
CA HIS A 67 -8.29 -13.38 -11.01
C HIS A 67 -8.99 -13.84 -12.28
N VAL A 68 -10.28 -14.18 -12.17
CA VAL A 68 -11.06 -14.70 -13.30
C VAL A 68 -12.24 -13.77 -13.56
N GLU A 69 -12.35 -13.32 -14.80
CA GLU A 69 -13.45 -12.47 -15.26
C GLU A 69 -14.23 -13.18 -16.36
N TRP A 70 -15.54 -13.02 -16.32
CA TRP A 70 -16.47 -13.57 -17.29
C TRP A 70 -17.23 -12.44 -17.97
N SER A 71 -17.44 -12.56 -19.28
CA SER A 71 -18.30 -11.66 -20.05
C SER A 71 -19.14 -12.48 -21.02
N THR A 72 -20.45 -12.27 -21.01
CA THR A 72 -21.43 -13.00 -21.82
C THR A 72 -22.68 -12.15 -21.97
N GLU A 73 -23.39 -12.32 -23.08
CA GLU A 73 -24.72 -11.72 -23.30
C GLU A 73 -25.84 -12.62 -22.75
N ASN A 74 -25.51 -13.85 -22.38
CA ASN A 74 -26.45 -14.82 -21.85
C ASN A 74 -26.64 -14.63 -20.34
N ASP A 75 -27.84 -14.93 -19.85
CA ASP A 75 -28.10 -15.04 -18.42
C ASP A 75 -27.17 -16.09 -17.81
N HIS A 76 -26.55 -15.73 -16.68
CA HIS A 76 -25.49 -16.55 -16.10
C HIS A 76 -25.34 -16.33 -14.60
N GLN A 77 -24.66 -17.28 -13.96
CA GLN A 77 -24.17 -17.18 -12.61
C GLN A 77 -22.67 -17.49 -12.59
N ALA A 78 -21.87 -16.62 -11.97
CA ALA A 78 -20.45 -16.85 -11.74
C ALA A 78 -20.22 -17.11 -10.24
N THR A 79 -19.46 -18.16 -9.92
CA THR A 79 -19.12 -18.50 -8.54
C THR A 79 -17.65 -18.88 -8.40
N THR A 80 -17.09 -18.69 -7.21
CA THR A 80 -15.76 -19.22 -6.85
C THR A 80 -15.92 -20.09 -5.61
N VAL A 81 -15.53 -21.35 -5.71
CA VAL A 81 -15.72 -22.35 -4.64
C VAL A 81 -14.35 -22.89 -4.21
N THR A 82 -14.13 -22.95 -2.90
CA THR A 82 -12.96 -23.63 -2.33
C THR A 82 -13.18 -25.14 -2.38
N VAL A 83 -12.29 -25.85 -3.07
CA VAL A 83 -12.37 -27.32 -3.28
C VAL A 83 -11.16 -28.06 -2.70
N GLY A 84 -10.26 -27.34 -2.04
CA GLY A 84 -9.07 -27.92 -1.42
C GLY A 84 -9.40 -29.09 -0.47
N GLY A 85 -8.75 -30.22 -0.68
CA GLY A 85 -8.94 -31.44 0.11
C GLY A 85 -9.97 -32.42 -0.47
N LEU A 86 -10.75 -32.03 -1.48
CA LEU A 86 -11.68 -32.92 -2.18
C LEU A 86 -10.92 -33.85 -3.13
N SER A 87 -11.38 -35.11 -3.22
CA SER A 87 -10.69 -36.17 -3.95
C SER A 87 -10.74 -36.01 -5.48
N GLU A 88 -11.81 -35.39 -5.95
CA GLU A 88 -12.16 -35.11 -7.34
C GLU A 88 -11.30 -33.98 -7.92
N TRP A 89 -10.74 -33.14 -7.04
CA TRP A 89 -9.97 -31.94 -7.37
C TRP A 89 -8.48 -32.08 -7.05
N ARG A 90 -8.01 -33.32 -6.85
CA ARG A 90 -6.59 -33.63 -6.62
C ARG A 90 -6.10 -34.71 -7.56
N SER A 91 -4.83 -34.62 -7.90
CA SER A 91 -4.05 -35.66 -8.55
C SER A 91 -2.86 -36.05 -7.67
N SER A 92 -2.06 -37.02 -8.10
CA SER A 92 -0.79 -37.36 -7.45
C SER A 92 0.24 -36.21 -7.48
N TRP A 93 0.04 -35.20 -8.33
CA TRP A 93 1.03 -34.17 -8.63
C TRP A 93 0.63 -32.77 -8.18
N SER A 94 -0.67 -32.51 -8.04
CA SER A 94 -1.21 -31.20 -7.67
C SER A 94 -2.62 -31.32 -7.10
N ALA A 95 -3.02 -30.30 -6.35
CA ALA A 95 -4.39 -30.15 -5.87
C ALA A 95 -4.92 -28.77 -6.28
N ILE A 96 -6.13 -28.76 -6.82
CA ILE A 96 -6.89 -27.54 -7.06
C ILE A 96 -7.42 -27.06 -5.70
N ALA A 97 -7.14 -25.80 -5.38
CA ALA A 97 -7.57 -25.16 -4.15
C ALA A 97 -8.93 -24.48 -4.33
N LYS A 98 -9.18 -23.89 -5.51
CA LYS A 98 -10.44 -23.25 -5.86
C LYS A 98 -10.86 -23.53 -7.28
N VAL A 99 -12.15 -23.47 -7.54
CA VAL A 99 -12.74 -23.53 -8.88
C VAL A 99 -13.52 -22.25 -9.11
N HIS A 100 -13.22 -21.57 -10.21
CA HIS A 100 -14.01 -20.46 -10.74
C HIS A 100 -14.98 -21.03 -11.77
N GLN A 101 -16.27 -20.95 -11.50
CA GLN A 101 -17.32 -21.57 -12.28
C GLN A 101 -18.22 -20.52 -12.93
N LEU A 102 -18.60 -20.76 -14.18
CA LEU A 102 -19.62 -20.02 -14.92
C LEU A 102 -20.72 -20.99 -15.32
N ASP A 103 -21.93 -20.76 -14.81
CA ASP A 103 -23.14 -21.49 -15.19
C ASP A 103 -23.98 -20.60 -16.11
N LEU A 104 -24.31 -21.11 -17.30
CA LEU A 104 -25.06 -20.39 -18.33
C LEU A 104 -26.48 -20.94 -18.40
N GLU A 105 -27.46 -20.05 -18.57
CA GLU A 105 -28.82 -20.47 -18.90
C GLU A 105 -28.80 -21.24 -20.23
N PRO A 106 -29.39 -22.45 -20.31
CA PRO A 106 -29.28 -23.24 -21.52
C PRO A 106 -29.94 -22.60 -22.74
N ALA A 107 -29.18 -22.50 -23.83
CA ALA A 107 -29.66 -22.01 -25.12
C ALA A 107 -29.08 -22.83 -26.27
N THR A 108 -29.64 -22.68 -27.47
CA THR A 108 -29.08 -23.28 -28.70
C THR A 108 -27.79 -22.61 -29.16
N GLU A 109 -27.53 -21.39 -28.71
CA GLU A 109 -26.31 -20.64 -29.02
C GLU A 109 -25.84 -19.95 -27.74
N LEU A 110 -24.58 -20.16 -27.37
CA LEU A 110 -23.97 -19.53 -26.20
C LEU A 110 -22.63 -18.93 -26.59
N ARG A 111 -22.37 -17.73 -26.09
CA ARG A 111 -21.13 -16.98 -26.34
C ARG A 111 -20.64 -16.39 -25.04
N TYR A 112 -19.37 -16.63 -24.72
CA TYR A 112 -18.77 -16.04 -23.54
C TYR A 112 -17.27 -15.80 -23.76
N THR A 113 -16.72 -14.89 -22.96
CA THR A 113 -15.29 -14.65 -22.82
C THR A 113 -14.89 -14.93 -21.37
N ALA A 114 -13.86 -15.72 -21.19
CA ALA A 114 -13.19 -15.96 -19.92
C ALA A 114 -11.80 -15.31 -19.96
N ARG A 115 -11.46 -14.55 -18.93
CA ARG A 115 -10.12 -13.98 -18.73
C ARG A 115 -9.57 -14.54 -17.44
N ALA A 116 -8.41 -15.19 -17.49
CA ALA A 116 -7.75 -15.74 -16.31
C ALA A 116 -6.36 -15.15 -16.17
N THR A 117 -6.14 -14.39 -15.09
CA THR A 117 -4.91 -13.66 -14.82
C THR A 117 -4.28 -14.18 -13.53
N PRO A 118 -3.06 -14.76 -13.56
CA PRO A 118 -2.34 -15.08 -12.34
C PRO A 118 -2.00 -13.82 -11.56
N LEU A 119 -2.36 -13.80 -10.27
CA LEU A 119 -1.97 -12.71 -9.37
C LEU A 119 -0.45 -12.64 -9.25
N ILE A 120 0.07 -11.41 -9.16
CA ILE A 120 1.49 -11.14 -8.92
C ILE A 120 1.87 -11.62 -7.52
N ARG A 121 2.86 -12.50 -7.41
CA ARG A 121 3.37 -13.00 -6.12
C ARG A 121 4.50 -12.09 -5.63
N ALA A 122 4.15 -11.10 -4.81
CA ALA A 122 5.09 -10.10 -4.32
C ALA A 122 5.49 -10.40 -2.87
N ALA A 123 6.77 -10.68 -2.63
CA ALA A 123 7.33 -10.67 -1.28
C ALA A 123 7.49 -9.22 -0.82
N SER A 124 7.22 -8.92 0.45
CA SER A 124 7.38 -7.57 1.00
C SER A 124 8.24 -7.58 2.25
N THR A 125 9.25 -6.70 2.31
CA THR A 125 10.07 -6.53 3.53
C THR A 125 9.35 -5.76 4.63
N ALA A 126 8.12 -5.30 4.36
CA ALA A 126 7.22 -4.67 5.32
C ALA A 126 5.96 -5.52 5.55
N PHE A 127 6.00 -6.83 5.28
CA PHE A 127 4.82 -7.69 5.39
C PHE A 127 4.19 -7.59 6.78
N GLY A 128 2.86 -7.45 6.84
CA GLY A 128 2.14 -7.26 8.11
C GLY A 128 2.23 -5.85 8.71
N HIS A 129 3.17 -4.99 8.27
CA HIS A 129 3.20 -3.58 8.67
C HIS A 129 1.92 -2.85 8.22
N HIS A 130 1.50 -1.82 8.95
CA HIS A 130 0.23 -1.13 8.69
C HIS A 130 0.21 -0.37 7.34
N TYR A 131 1.37 0.10 6.87
CA TYR A 131 1.55 0.61 5.50
C TYR A 131 1.25 -0.49 4.48
N HIS A 132 1.91 -1.66 4.62
CA HIS A 132 1.72 -2.81 3.74
C HIS A 132 0.25 -3.24 3.70
N GLN A 133 -0.40 -3.36 4.87
CA GLN A 133 -1.80 -3.74 4.94
C GLN A 133 -2.71 -2.73 4.22
N SER A 134 -2.43 -1.44 4.34
CA SER A 134 -3.20 -0.38 3.68
C SER A 134 -3.02 -0.40 2.16
N LEU A 135 -1.81 -0.67 1.68
CA LEU A 135 -1.47 -0.73 0.26
C LEU A 135 -1.91 -2.03 -0.42
N TYR A 136 -1.67 -3.19 0.19
CA TYR A 136 -1.93 -4.49 -0.44
C TYR A 136 -3.40 -4.90 -0.40
N ARG A 137 -4.16 -4.45 0.60
CA ARG A 137 -5.57 -4.82 0.73
C ARG A 137 -6.42 -4.41 -0.49
N PRO A 138 -6.32 -3.19 -1.05
CA PRO A 138 -7.06 -2.81 -2.25
C PRO A 138 -6.64 -3.58 -3.51
N MET A 139 -5.34 -3.83 -3.70
CA MET A 139 -4.82 -4.56 -4.86
C MET A 139 -4.81 -6.09 -4.70
N LYS A 140 -5.49 -6.66 -3.69
CA LYS A 140 -5.50 -8.12 -3.42
C LYS A 140 -6.02 -8.98 -4.57
N HIS A 141 -6.72 -8.37 -5.53
CA HIS A 141 -7.23 -9.04 -6.72
C HIS A 141 -6.18 -9.12 -7.84
N ARG A 142 -5.10 -8.33 -7.75
CA ARG A 142 -3.97 -8.35 -8.70
C ARG A 142 -2.68 -8.87 -8.09
N VAL A 143 -2.50 -8.69 -6.78
CA VAL A 143 -1.26 -8.99 -6.07
C VAL A 143 -1.54 -9.88 -4.87
N ALA A 144 -0.88 -11.04 -4.83
CA ALA A 144 -0.78 -11.90 -3.67
C ALA A 144 0.47 -11.52 -2.87
N GLY A 145 0.30 -10.66 -1.86
CA GLY A 145 1.37 -10.28 -0.93
C GLY A 145 1.82 -11.46 -0.08
N ARG A 146 3.13 -11.64 0.08
CA ARG A 146 3.75 -12.71 0.85
C ARG A 146 4.80 -12.17 1.85
N PRO A 147 5.02 -12.87 2.97
CA PRO A 147 6.23 -12.65 3.77
C PRO A 147 7.47 -12.78 2.89
N THR A 148 8.50 -12.02 3.23
CA THR A 148 9.78 -12.10 2.54
C THR A 148 10.53 -13.39 2.95
N PRO A 149 11.20 -14.09 2.02
CA PRO A 149 12.09 -15.21 2.37
C PRO A 149 13.47 -14.71 2.85
N VAL A 150 13.70 -13.40 2.79
CA VAL A 150 14.95 -12.75 3.20
C VAL A 150 14.69 -11.67 4.25
N GLY A 151 15.67 -11.46 5.10
CA GLY A 151 15.66 -10.42 6.11
C GLY A 151 15.33 -10.90 7.52
N TRP A 152 15.20 -9.97 8.48
CA TRP A 152 14.98 -10.34 9.88
C TRP A 152 13.63 -11.03 10.14
N ASP A 153 12.62 -10.70 9.32
CA ASP A 153 11.27 -11.28 9.34
C ASP A 153 11.13 -12.44 8.33
N ALA A 154 12.25 -13.03 7.88
CA ALA A 154 12.24 -14.10 6.91
C ALA A 154 11.44 -15.31 7.42
N THR A 155 10.50 -15.79 6.61
CA THR A 155 9.85 -17.08 6.86
C THR A 155 10.64 -18.21 6.21
N PRO A 156 10.73 -19.41 6.83
CA PRO A 156 11.28 -20.60 6.19
C PRO A 156 10.38 -21.09 5.04
N ASP A 157 10.36 -20.37 3.92
CA ASP A 157 9.73 -20.75 2.65
C ASP A 157 10.74 -21.61 1.86
N PRO A 158 10.34 -22.64 1.06
CA PRO A 158 11.22 -23.38 0.14
C PRO A 158 11.95 -22.57 -0.95
N GLY A 159 12.13 -21.25 -0.78
CA GLY A 159 12.97 -20.39 -1.61
C GLY A 159 12.21 -19.47 -2.57
N PHE A 160 12.96 -18.83 -3.46
CA PHE A 160 12.51 -17.78 -4.37
C PHE A 160 11.52 -18.21 -5.47
N ARG A 161 11.38 -19.51 -5.72
CA ARG A 161 10.56 -20.10 -6.79
C ARG A 161 9.08 -19.69 -6.82
N HIS A 162 8.55 -19.19 -5.70
CA HIS A 162 7.16 -18.77 -5.56
C HIS A 162 6.96 -17.26 -5.63
N LEU A 163 8.01 -16.50 -5.93
CA LEU A 163 7.98 -15.06 -6.04
C LEU A 163 8.11 -14.63 -7.50
N GLU A 164 7.59 -13.45 -7.78
CA GLU A 164 7.75 -12.77 -9.07
C GLU A 164 8.36 -11.39 -8.91
N VAL A 165 8.34 -10.82 -7.70
CA VAL A 165 8.94 -9.52 -7.39
C VAL A 165 9.23 -9.43 -5.90
N LEU A 166 10.35 -8.82 -5.53
CA LEU A 166 10.60 -8.35 -4.17
C LEU A 166 10.19 -6.88 -4.07
N HIS A 167 9.24 -6.58 -3.20
CA HIS A 167 8.88 -5.23 -2.81
C HIS A 167 9.65 -4.81 -1.55
N LEU A 168 10.75 -4.11 -1.76
CA LEU A 168 11.64 -3.57 -0.74
C LEU A 168 11.07 -2.26 -0.17
N HIS A 169 11.13 -2.07 1.14
CA HIS A 169 10.74 -0.81 1.80
C HIS A 169 11.93 -0.15 2.53
N TRP A 170 12.43 -0.82 3.57
CA TRP A 170 13.54 -0.38 4.40
C TRP A 170 14.71 -1.35 4.18
N PRO A 171 15.75 -0.98 3.42
CA PRO A 171 16.95 -1.78 3.26
C PRO A 171 17.48 -2.28 4.61
N GLU A 172 17.56 -1.43 5.61
CA GLU A 172 18.04 -1.77 6.95
C GLU A 172 17.23 -2.89 7.65
N TRP A 173 16.01 -3.20 7.20
CA TRP A 173 15.21 -4.33 7.69
C TRP A 173 15.52 -5.65 6.98
N VAL A 174 16.45 -5.66 6.05
CA VAL A 174 16.90 -6.91 5.44
C VAL A 174 18.05 -7.47 6.26
N ALA A 175 19.20 -6.80 6.30
CA ALA A 175 20.36 -7.32 7.02
C ALA A 175 21.02 -6.29 7.96
N PHE A 176 20.21 -5.37 8.50
CA PHE A 176 20.68 -4.33 9.43
C PHE A 176 21.85 -3.51 8.84
N ASP A 177 23.03 -3.59 9.47
CA ASP A 177 24.24 -2.89 9.05
C ASP A 177 25.29 -3.81 8.37
N ASP A 178 24.91 -5.04 8.01
CA ASP A 178 25.79 -5.99 7.33
C ASP A 178 25.70 -5.87 5.79
N LEU A 179 26.58 -5.05 5.23
CA LEU A 179 26.69 -4.86 3.78
C LEU A 179 26.98 -6.17 3.01
N ALA A 180 27.72 -7.11 3.59
CA ALA A 180 28.05 -8.36 2.92
C ALA A 180 26.81 -9.26 2.81
N ALA A 181 26.02 -9.36 3.88
CA ALA A 181 24.74 -10.06 3.87
C ALA A 181 23.76 -9.43 2.87
N HIS A 182 23.72 -8.10 2.79
CA HIS A 182 22.95 -7.39 1.77
C HIS A 182 23.32 -7.79 0.35
N ARG A 183 24.61 -7.78 0.02
CA ARG A 183 25.11 -8.17 -1.31
C ARG A 183 24.84 -9.63 -1.62
N ALA A 184 24.92 -10.52 -0.63
CA ALA A 184 24.58 -11.92 -0.81
C ALA A 184 23.09 -12.12 -1.16
N ILE A 185 22.20 -11.39 -0.47
CA ILE A 185 20.75 -11.42 -0.76
C ILE A 185 20.45 -10.87 -2.16
N ILE A 186 21.10 -9.76 -2.54
CA ILE A 186 20.98 -9.19 -3.88
C ILE A 186 21.42 -10.20 -4.94
N ALA A 187 22.56 -10.86 -4.76
CA ALA A 187 23.05 -11.87 -5.69
C ALA A 187 22.06 -13.04 -5.81
N ASP A 188 21.49 -13.52 -4.70
CA ASP A 188 20.52 -14.62 -4.70
C ASP A 188 19.21 -14.24 -5.42
N LEU A 189 18.74 -13.00 -5.28
CA LEU A 189 17.61 -12.47 -6.04
C LEU A 189 17.90 -12.44 -7.55
N GLN A 190 19.11 -12.00 -7.93
CA GLN A 190 19.55 -11.95 -9.32
C GLN A 190 19.72 -13.35 -9.92
N ASP A 191 20.28 -14.30 -9.17
CA ASP A 191 20.43 -15.70 -9.60
C ASP A 191 19.07 -16.40 -9.85
N HIS A 192 18.00 -15.87 -9.27
CA HIS A 192 16.62 -16.34 -9.46
C HIS A 192 15.78 -15.46 -10.40
N ASP A 193 16.38 -14.48 -11.07
CA ASP A 193 15.71 -13.52 -11.95
C ASP A 193 14.52 -12.80 -11.26
N ILE A 194 14.64 -12.50 -9.96
CA ILE A 194 13.59 -11.79 -9.22
C ILE A 194 13.85 -10.28 -9.27
N PRO A 195 12.97 -9.51 -9.92
CA PRO A 195 13.11 -8.08 -9.93
C PRO A 195 12.81 -7.45 -8.56
N ILE A 196 13.41 -6.29 -8.32
CA ILE A 196 13.31 -5.51 -7.09
C ILE A 196 12.55 -4.23 -7.39
N VAL A 197 11.43 -4.03 -6.69
CA VAL A 197 10.75 -2.74 -6.60
C VAL A 197 10.94 -2.17 -5.21
N TRP A 198 11.52 -0.98 -5.11
CA TRP A 198 11.83 -0.33 -3.84
C TRP A 198 10.92 0.87 -3.58
N THR A 199 10.12 0.85 -2.50
CA THR A 199 9.51 2.08 -1.99
C THR A 199 10.49 2.81 -1.07
N ALA A 200 10.98 3.98 -1.51
CA ALA A 200 11.95 4.79 -0.77
C ALA A 200 11.29 5.61 0.35
N HIS A 201 11.14 5.01 1.54
CA HIS A 201 10.60 5.70 2.73
C HIS A 201 11.58 6.70 3.35
N ASN A 202 12.88 6.43 3.22
CA ASN A 202 13.97 7.18 3.84
C ASN A 202 15.13 7.31 2.84
N LEU A 203 15.89 8.40 2.92
CA LEU A 203 17.11 8.60 2.12
C LEU A 203 18.27 7.76 2.68
N THR A 204 18.30 7.61 4.00
CA THR A 204 19.21 6.81 4.82
C THR A 204 18.46 6.51 6.12
N PRO A 205 18.75 5.44 6.87
CA PRO A 205 17.91 5.04 8.00
C PRO A 205 18.02 6.05 9.15
N HIS A 206 17.07 5.98 10.08
CA HIS A 206 16.95 6.97 11.15
C HIS A 206 18.14 7.04 12.13
N GLU A 207 19.06 6.07 12.09
CA GLU A 207 20.29 6.08 12.90
C GLU A 207 21.36 7.05 12.37
N LYS A 208 21.25 7.52 11.12
CA LYS A 208 22.11 8.57 10.55
C LYS A 208 23.61 8.27 10.53
N ARG A 209 23.99 7.00 10.36
CA ARG A 209 25.39 6.57 10.15
C ARG A 209 25.67 6.41 8.66
N ALA A 210 25.89 7.53 7.97
CA ALA A 210 26.05 7.55 6.52
C ALA A 210 27.20 6.63 6.04
N ASP A 211 28.30 6.57 6.78
CA ASP A 211 29.45 5.70 6.50
C ASP A 211 29.10 4.20 6.49
N VAL A 212 28.06 3.81 7.24
CA VAL A 212 27.60 2.42 7.31
C VAL A 212 26.45 2.15 6.34
N TYR A 213 25.47 3.05 6.27
CA TYR A 213 24.22 2.78 5.57
C TYR A 213 24.19 3.27 4.13
N ASP A 214 24.94 4.30 3.76
CA ASP A 214 24.96 4.76 2.37
C ASP A 214 25.49 3.67 1.41
N PRO A 215 26.55 2.90 1.75
CA PRO A 215 26.95 1.75 0.94
C PRO A 215 25.87 0.68 0.78
N ILE A 216 25.02 0.49 1.80
CA ILE A 216 23.91 -0.48 1.75
C ILE A 216 22.83 0.04 0.80
N TYR A 217 22.42 1.29 0.95
CA TYR A 217 21.39 1.90 0.09
C TYR A 217 21.87 2.01 -1.36
N ALA A 218 23.15 2.36 -1.58
CA ALA A 218 23.77 2.35 -2.90
C ALA A 218 23.71 0.96 -3.55
N ALA A 219 24.04 -0.10 -2.80
CA ALA A 219 23.97 -1.47 -3.32
C ALA A 219 22.55 -1.86 -3.79
N TRP A 220 21.50 -1.43 -3.07
CA TRP A 220 20.11 -1.66 -3.52
C TRP A 220 19.70 -0.76 -4.67
N ALA A 221 20.15 0.50 -4.69
CA ALA A 221 19.88 1.44 -5.78
C ALA A 221 20.45 0.93 -7.12
N GLU A 222 21.67 0.39 -7.11
CA GLU A 222 22.35 -0.19 -8.28
C GLU A 222 21.58 -1.38 -8.88
N VAL A 223 20.76 -2.08 -8.09
CA VAL A 223 20.05 -3.28 -8.53
C VAL A 223 18.54 -3.14 -8.65
N ALA A 224 17.95 -2.01 -8.25
CA ALA A 224 16.51 -1.80 -8.33
C ALA A 224 16.00 -1.71 -9.77
N ASP A 225 14.94 -2.45 -10.08
CA ASP A 225 14.24 -2.41 -11.38
C ASP A 225 13.12 -1.36 -11.41
N GLY A 226 12.56 -1.05 -10.23
CA GLY A 226 11.59 0.01 -10.03
C GLY A 226 11.78 0.67 -8.67
N VAL A 227 11.51 1.98 -8.59
CA VAL A 227 11.57 2.75 -7.35
C VAL A 227 10.32 3.62 -7.24
N ILE A 228 9.63 3.47 -6.11
CA ILE A 228 8.47 4.27 -5.73
C ILE A 228 8.91 5.39 -4.81
N HIS A 229 8.59 6.62 -5.18
CA HIS A 229 8.84 7.84 -4.41
C HIS A 229 7.52 8.44 -3.95
N HIS A 230 7.46 8.92 -2.71
CA HIS A 230 6.25 9.55 -2.19
C HIS A 230 6.07 11.03 -2.58
N SER A 231 7.08 11.62 -3.22
CA SER A 231 7.10 12.99 -3.75
C SER A 231 8.13 13.10 -4.87
N ALA A 232 7.95 14.08 -5.76
CA ALA A 232 8.94 14.41 -6.79
C ALA A 232 10.22 14.98 -6.15
N TRP A 233 10.09 15.77 -5.08
CA TRP A 233 11.21 16.20 -4.26
C TRP A 233 12.02 15.01 -3.71
N GLY A 234 11.35 13.98 -3.20
CA GLY A 234 12.02 12.80 -2.66
C GLY A 234 12.75 11.99 -3.74
N GLU A 235 12.16 11.90 -4.94
CA GLU A 235 12.83 11.32 -6.11
C GLU A 235 14.12 12.05 -6.45
N GLN A 236 14.08 13.38 -6.52
CA GLN A 236 15.25 14.19 -6.85
C GLN A 236 16.38 13.97 -5.84
N LEU A 237 16.08 13.96 -4.55
CA LEU A 237 17.09 13.71 -3.52
C LEU A 237 17.68 12.30 -3.61
N LEU A 238 16.84 11.28 -3.78
CA LEU A 238 17.33 9.90 -3.85
C LEU A 238 18.24 9.69 -5.07
N ARG A 239 17.86 10.24 -6.23
CA ARG A 239 18.65 10.18 -7.47
C ARG A 239 19.90 11.05 -7.44
N ALA A 240 19.93 12.09 -6.63
CA ALA A 240 21.13 12.89 -6.40
C ALA A 240 22.14 12.19 -5.47
N ARG A 241 21.66 11.34 -4.55
CA ARG A 241 22.51 10.65 -3.57
C ARG A 241 23.05 9.31 -4.06
N TYR A 242 22.25 8.55 -4.82
CA TYR A 242 22.61 7.20 -5.24
C TYR A 242 22.56 7.04 -6.76
N GLU A 243 23.43 6.21 -7.30
CA GLU A 243 23.42 5.81 -8.70
C GLU A 243 22.41 4.68 -8.92
N PHE A 244 21.57 4.86 -9.94
CA PHE A 244 20.61 3.86 -10.41
C PHE A 244 20.98 3.44 -11.82
N ARG A 245 20.53 2.25 -12.25
CA ARG A 245 20.74 1.85 -13.63
C ARG A 245 19.94 2.76 -14.57
N PRO A 246 20.39 2.96 -15.82
CA PRO A 246 19.67 3.78 -16.79
C PRO A 246 18.24 3.31 -17.09
N ASP A 247 17.96 2.01 -16.89
CA ASP A 247 16.68 1.37 -17.13
C ASP A 247 15.81 1.22 -15.87
N THR A 248 16.30 1.66 -14.69
CA THR A 248 15.50 1.67 -13.46
C THR A 248 14.28 2.59 -13.64
N ARG A 249 13.08 2.06 -13.37
CA ARG A 249 11.84 2.84 -13.44
C ARG A 249 11.66 3.66 -12.16
N HIS A 250 11.46 4.97 -12.28
CA HIS A 250 11.12 5.82 -11.15
C HIS A 250 9.66 6.27 -11.25
N GLU A 251 8.87 6.04 -10.21
CA GLU A 251 7.45 6.39 -10.17
C GLU A 251 7.13 7.20 -8.90
N VAL A 252 6.56 8.38 -9.07
CA VAL A 252 6.03 9.16 -7.94
C VAL A 252 4.64 8.65 -7.59
N ILE A 253 4.54 7.75 -6.60
CA ILE A 253 3.29 7.27 -6.02
C ILE A 253 3.23 7.80 -4.59
N ALA A 254 2.37 8.82 -4.39
CA ALA A 254 2.20 9.46 -3.10
C ALA A 254 1.83 8.46 -1.99
N HIS A 255 2.20 8.80 -0.76
CA HIS A 255 1.82 8.01 0.40
C HIS A 255 0.29 8.10 0.63
N GLY A 256 -0.39 6.97 0.88
CA GLY A 256 -1.82 7.00 1.16
C GLY A 256 -2.14 7.43 2.59
N HIS A 257 -3.35 7.93 2.84
CA HIS A 257 -3.73 8.39 4.19
C HIS A 257 -4.18 7.26 5.13
N PHE A 258 -4.25 7.50 6.44
CA PHE A 258 -4.65 6.47 7.42
C PHE A 258 -6.08 6.61 7.99
N GLY A 259 -6.95 7.43 7.39
CA GLY A 259 -8.31 7.69 7.87
C GLY A 259 -9.12 6.44 8.25
N ALA A 260 -9.28 5.48 7.33
CA ALA A 260 -10.02 4.24 7.59
C ALA A 260 -9.38 3.35 8.68
N MET A 261 -8.08 3.49 8.94
CA MET A 261 -7.42 2.79 10.04
C MET A 261 -7.84 3.38 11.38
N TRP A 262 -7.88 4.71 11.48
CA TRP A 262 -8.28 5.40 12.71
C TRP A 262 -9.77 5.23 12.99
N GLU A 263 -10.62 5.25 11.97
CA GLU A 263 -12.04 4.91 12.10
C GLU A 263 -12.22 3.51 12.71
N ARG A 264 -11.51 2.48 12.19
CA ARG A 264 -11.53 1.12 12.75
C ARG A 264 -10.93 1.03 14.16
N ALA A 265 -10.01 1.92 14.51
CA ALA A 265 -9.43 1.98 15.85
C ALA A 265 -10.35 2.65 16.89
N GLY A 266 -11.55 3.09 16.49
CA GLY A 266 -12.50 3.76 17.37
C GLY A 266 -12.20 5.24 17.57
N LEU A 267 -11.88 5.94 16.47
CA LEU A 267 -11.69 7.40 16.45
C LEU A 267 -12.88 8.11 17.13
N PRO A 268 -12.67 8.74 18.30
CA PRO A 268 -13.74 9.39 19.04
C PRO A 268 -14.07 10.77 18.47
N ALA A 269 -15.22 11.32 18.89
CA ALA A 269 -15.48 12.74 18.70
C ALA A 269 -14.49 13.58 19.53
N ARG A 270 -14.20 14.80 19.07
CA ARG A 270 -13.22 15.70 19.70
C ARG A 270 -13.42 15.89 21.22
N ALA A 271 -14.65 16.15 21.67
CA ALA A 271 -14.95 16.36 23.09
C ALA A 271 -14.76 15.08 23.94
N GLU A 272 -15.07 13.92 23.37
CA GLU A 272 -14.82 12.63 24.02
C GLU A 272 -13.31 12.36 24.11
N ALA A 273 -12.56 12.69 23.07
CA ALA A 273 -11.10 12.58 23.06
C ALA A 273 -10.47 13.43 24.17
N GLU A 274 -10.93 14.67 24.33
CA GLU A 274 -10.49 15.56 25.42
C GLU A 274 -10.76 14.94 26.79
N GLN A 275 -11.98 14.44 27.02
CA GLN A 275 -12.35 13.80 28.27
C GLN A 275 -11.46 12.58 28.56
N ARG A 276 -11.21 11.72 27.56
CA ARG A 276 -10.35 10.53 27.68
C ARG A 276 -8.90 10.90 28.01
N LEU A 277 -8.42 12.05 27.52
CA LEU A 277 -7.05 12.53 27.71
C LEU A 277 -6.91 13.48 28.91
N GLY A 278 -7.98 13.79 29.63
CA GLY A 278 -7.97 14.75 30.74
C GLY A 278 -7.75 16.19 30.31
N LEU A 279 -8.02 16.52 29.04
CA LEU A 279 -7.88 17.85 28.47
C LEU A 279 -9.15 18.68 28.72
N ARG A 280 -8.97 19.98 28.96
CA ARG A 280 -10.09 20.93 29.03
C ARG A 280 -10.50 21.35 27.61
N PRO A 281 -11.76 21.73 27.38
CA PRO A 281 -12.15 22.39 26.14
C PRO A 281 -11.30 23.64 25.92
N THR A 282 -10.83 23.85 24.69
CA THR A 282 -10.04 25.02 24.29
C THR A 282 -10.48 25.53 22.92
N GLY A 283 -10.04 26.72 22.54
CA GLY A 283 -10.33 27.33 21.24
C GLY A 283 -9.62 26.60 20.11
N LEU A 284 -8.28 26.61 20.13
CA LEU A 284 -7.44 25.95 19.13
C LEU A 284 -6.40 25.05 19.80
N ARG A 285 -6.40 23.76 19.45
CA ARG A 285 -5.36 22.81 19.90
C ARG A 285 -4.40 22.42 18.78
N ILE A 286 -3.12 22.71 18.98
CA ILE A 286 -2.02 22.32 18.10
C ILE A 286 -1.41 21.01 18.62
N GLY A 287 -1.43 19.98 17.78
CA GLY A 287 -0.88 18.66 18.10
C GLY A 287 0.51 18.41 17.53
N ILE A 288 1.43 17.90 18.35
CA ILE A 288 2.73 17.38 17.91
C ILE A 288 2.76 15.87 18.15
N VAL A 289 2.65 15.09 17.07
CA VAL A 289 2.49 13.62 17.11
C VAL A 289 3.53 12.90 16.26
N GLY A 290 3.72 11.61 16.51
CA GLY A 290 4.71 10.77 15.85
C GLY A 290 6.01 10.66 16.63
N ALA A 291 6.92 9.79 16.19
CA ALA A 291 8.20 9.58 16.86
C ALA A 291 9.08 10.85 16.79
N PRO A 292 9.87 11.14 17.84
CA PRO A 292 10.88 12.19 17.80
C PRO A 292 11.94 11.79 16.78
N ARG A 293 12.34 12.77 15.97
CA ARG A 293 13.41 12.65 14.97
C ARG A 293 14.32 13.86 15.12
N ALA A 294 15.59 13.71 14.79
CA ALA A 294 16.55 14.82 14.88
C ALA A 294 16.11 16.02 14.02
N GLU A 295 15.47 15.72 12.89
CA GLU A 295 14.94 16.71 11.95
C GLU A 295 13.61 17.33 12.42
N LYS A 296 12.94 16.76 13.43
CA LYS A 296 11.65 17.27 13.89
C LYS A 296 11.87 18.41 14.88
N ARG A 297 11.44 19.60 14.49
CA ARG A 297 11.67 20.87 15.20
C ARG A 297 10.65 21.07 16.33
N VAL A 298 10.60 20.12 17.27
CA VAL A 298 9.61 20.14 18.36
C VAL A 298 9.90 21.29 19.32
N GLN A 299 11.17 21.52 19.69
CA GLN A 299 11.56 22.61 20.58
C GLN A 299 11.11 23.97 20.03
N GLU A 300 11.37 24.22 18.73
CA GLU A 300 11.03 25.47 18.07
C GLU A 300 9.52 25.72 18.07
N VAL A 301 8.69 24.67 17.96
CA VAL A 301 7.22 24.80 18.06
C VAL A 301 6.77 25.11 19.48
N LEU A 302 7.36 24.46 20.50
CA LEU A 302 7.03 24.73 21.91
C LEU A 302 7.41 26.17 22.30
N ASP A 303 8.62 26.60 21.96
CA ASP A 303 9.12 27.95 22.21
C ASP A 303 8.29 28.99 21.45
N ALA A 304 7.85 28.68 20.24
CA ALA A 304 7.06 29.59 19.43
C ALA A 304 5.68 29.86 20.04
N VAL A 305 5.03 28.83 20.58
CA VAL A 305 3.75 29.05 21.28
C VAL A 305 3.96 29.84 22.55
N ALA A 306 5.02 29.58 23.33
CA ALA A 306 5.37 30.38 24.49
C ALA A 306 5.63 31.87 24.12
N ALA A 307 6.26 32.12 22.98
CA ALA A 307 6.53 33.46 22.46
C ALA A 307 5.31 34.14 21.79
N SER A 308 4.30 33.37 21.36
CA SER A 308 3.13 33.91 20.67
C SER A 308 2.25 34.75 21.61
N GLN A 309 1.59 35.77 21.05
CA GLN A 309 0.69 36.66 21.78
C GLN A 309 -0.71 36.10 21.99
N ARG A 310 -1.04 34.96 21.36
CA ARG A 310 -2.36 34.33 21.47
C ARG A 310 -2.59 33.61 22.79
N ASN A 311 -3.71 33.89 23.44
CA ASN A 311 -4.12 33.24 24.69
C ASN A 311 -5.17 32.13 24.48
N ASP A 312 -5.64 31.92 23.25
CA ASP A 312 -6.67 30.96 22.88
C ASP A 312 -6.12 29.68 22.21
N VAL A 313 -4.79 29.54 22.20
CA VAL A 313 -4.06 28.39 21.66
C VAL A 313 -3.55 27.52 22.79
N GLU A 314 -3.68 26.21 22.62
CA GLU A 314 -3.10 25.19 23.49
C GLU A 314 -2.25 24.21 22.66
N VAL A 315 -1.13 23.75 23.21
CA VAL A 315 -0.28 22.71 22.61
C VAL A 315 -0.39 21.40 23.37
N VAL A 316 -0.48 20.31 22.62
CA VAL A 316 -0.28 18.96 23.12
C VAL A 316 0.84 18.28 22.35
N CYS A 317 1.92 17.95 23.05
CA CYS A 317 3.08 17.27 22.49
C CYS A 317 3.17 15.86 23.06
N TRP A 318 3.02 14.86 22.20
CA TRP A 318 3.27 13.44 22.51
C TRP A 318 4.51 12.91 21.78
N SER A 319 5.38 13.83 21.38
CA SER A 319 6.57 13.60 20.57
C SER A 319 7.83 14.15 21.22
N LEU A 320 7.80 14.45 22.53
CA LEU A 320 8.91 15.13 23.18
C LEU A 320 10.18 14.27 23.12
N GLY A 321 11.26 14.87 22.64
CA GLY A 321 12.60 14.32 22.60
C GLY A 321 13.22 14.17 23.99
N ARG A 322 14.44 13.61 24.04
CA ARG A 322 15.17 13.48 25.32
C ARG A 322 15.76 14.80 25.80
N ASP A 323 16.20 15.62 24.86
CA ASP A 323 16.98 16.84 25.10
C ASP A 323 16.15 18.13 24.96
N GLU A 324 14.86 17.98 24.67
CA GLU A 324 13.91 19.09 24.59
C GLU A 324 13.49 19.57 25.98
N VAL A 325 13.38 20.87 26.13
CA VAL A 325 13.01 21.56 27.38
C VAL A 325 11.63 22.17 27.18
N VAL A 326 10.70 21.82 28.07
CA VAL A 326 9.34 22.36 28.02
C VAL A 326 9.34 23.78 28.62
N PRO A 327 8.92 24.81 27.87
CA PRO A 327 8.73 26.15 28.43
C PRO A 327 7.74 26.16 29.59
N ASP A 328 7.96 27.05 30.57
CA ASP A 328 7.00 27.29 31.65
C ASP A 328 5.83 28.15 31.14
N ASP A 329 4.94 27.52 30.38
CA ASP A 329 3.77 28.16 29.78
C ASP A 329 2.52 27.31 29.97
N GLY A 330 1.48 27.90 30.58
CA GLY A 330 0.22 27.22 30.88
C GLY A 330 -0.59 26.78 29.66
N ARG A 331 -0.22 27.21 28.45
CA ARG A 331 -0.81 26.77 27.17
C ARG A 331 -0.23 25.43 26.70
N ILE A 332 0.88 24.96 27.26
CA ILE A 332 1.43 23.64 26.95
C ILE A 332 0.77 22.62 27.88
N ALA A 333 -0.41 22.14 27.48
CA ALA A 333 -1.22 21.26 28.32
C ALA A 333 -0.64 19.85 28.46
N ILE A 334 0.04 19.36 27.43
CA ILE A 334 0.75 18.07 27.47
C ILE A 334 2.12 18.26 26.81
N ALA A 335 3.16 17.78 27.49
CA ALA A 335 4.49 17.60 26.92
C ALA A 335 5.07 16.27 27.42
N GLU A 336 4.82 15.21 26.67
CA GLU A 336 5.20 13.84 27.01
C GLU A 336 6.24 13.30 26.05
N ARG A 337 7.21 12.57 26.61
CA ARG A 337 8.10 11.74 25.82
C ARG A 337 7.30 10.77 24.97
N TYR A 338 7.73 10.61 23.72
CA TYR A 338 7.10 9.66 22.82
C TYR A 338 7.10 8.26 23.40
N ARG A 339 5.94 7.61 23.28
CA ARG A 339 5.73 6.20 23.58
C ARG A 339 4.88 5.63 22.46
N LEU A 340 5.21 4.43 22.03
CA LEU A 340 4.30 3.63 21.23
C LEU A 340 3.08 3.29 22.10
N VAL A 341 1.90 3.70 21.66
CA VAL A 341 0.64 3.49 22.38
C VAL A 341 -0.31 2.66 21.53
N GLU A 342 -1.30 2.07 22.17
CA GLU A 342 -2.40 1.39 21.49
C GLU A 342 -3.09 2.32 20.48
N ARG A 343 -3.60 1.74 19.39
CA ARG A 343 -4.16 2.50 18.26
C ARG A 343 -5.33 3.40 18.66
N ASN A 344 -6.18 2.96 19.59
CA ASN A 344 -7.31 3.74 20.09
C ASN A 344 -6.85 4.98 20.89
N VAL A 345 -5.74 4.86 21.63
CA VAL A 345 -5.12 6.00 22.35
C VAL A 345 -4.53 6.99 21.35
N TYR A 346 -3.81 6.50 20.34
CA TYR A 346 -3.29 7.37 19.28
C TYR A 346 -4.41 8.08 18.49
N ALA A 347 -5.49 7.36 18.17
CA ALA A 347 -6.67 7.96 17.52
C ALA A 347 -7.31 9.05 18.38
N ALA A 348 -7.41 8.85 19.71
CA ALA A 348 -7.88 9.90 20.61
C ALA A 348 -6.95 11.13 20.63
N ARG A 349 -5.62 10.91 20.62
CA ARG A 349 -4.64 12.01 20.53
C ARG A 349 -4.85 12.85 19.27
N LEU A 350 -5.03 12.21 18.13
CA LEU A 350 -5.32 12.90 16.86
C LEU A 350 -6.67 13.63 16.90
N ALA A 351 -7.73 12.99 17.39
CA ALA A 351 -9.08 13.56 17.46
C ALA A 351 -9.19 14.79 18.39
N ALA A 352 -8.31 14.90 19.39
CA ALA A 352 -8.26 16.05 20.28
C ALA A 352 -7.62 17.29 19.64
N CYS A 353 -6.94 17.15 18.49
CA CYS A 353 -6.23 18.23 17.82
C CYS A 353 -7.10 18.91 16.77
N ASP A 354 -6.95 20.22 16.62
CA ASP A 354 -7.60 21.00 15.55
C ASP A 354 -6.68 21.19 14.35
N VAL A 355 -5.37 21.17 14.58
CA VAL A 355 -4.29 21.30 13.61
C VAL A 355 -3.08 20.51 14.11
N LEU A 356 -2.30 19.91 13.20
CA LEU A 356 -1.03 19.29 13.55
C LEU A 356 0.15 20.20 13.20
N ALA A 357 1.17 20.25 14.05
CA ALA A 357 2.44 20.89 13.72
C ALA A 357 3.43 19.84 13.21
N LEU A 358 3.68 19.87 11.90
CA LEU A 358 4.67 19.07 11.20
C LEU A 358 5.80 20.00 10.73
N VAL A 359 6.55 20.52 11.71
CA VAL A 359 7.71 21.37 11.45
C VAL A 359 8.96 20.50 11.47
N PHE A 360 9.55 20.35 10.30
CA PHE A 360 10.79 19.59 10.11
C PHE A 360 11.87 20.49 9.51
N ASP A 361 13.12 20.12 9.74
CA ASP A 361 14.26 20.69 9.03
C ASP A 361 14.05 20.55 7.51
N PRO A 362 13.97 21.66 6.75
CA PRO A 362 13.78 21.61 5.31
C PRO A 362 14.93 20.91 4.58
N ASP A 363 16.13 20.91 5.17
CA ASP A 363 17.35 20.29 4.62
C ASP A 363 17.60 18.88 5.19
N GLY A 364 16.62 18.33 5.93
CA GLY A 364 16.69 17.01 6.52
C GLY A 364 16.63 15.88 5.49
N GLU A 365 17.09 14.69 5.89
CA GLU A 365 17.21 13.52 5.00
C GLU A 365 16.00 12.56 5.08
N MET A 366 14.89 12.97 5.70
CA MET A 366 13.66 12.18 5.63
C MET A 366 13.01 12.36 4.26
N LEU A 367 12.36 11.31 3.73
CA LEU A 367 11.64 11.38 2.45
C LEU A 367 10.11 11.42 2.62
N ALA A 368 9.60 10.89 3.72
CA ALA A 368 8.17 10.90 4.03
C ALA A 368 7.91 10.84 5.53
N THR A 369 6.66 11.09 5.93
CA THR A 369 6.20 10.90 7.31
C THR A 369 4.74 10.44 7.34
N GLY A 370 4.47 9.43 8.17
CA GLY A 370 3.11 8.93 8.40
C GLY A 370 2.20 9.95 9.09
N ALA A 371 2.75 10.93 9.82
CA ALA A 371 1.95 11.97 10.47
C ALA A 371 1.24 12.90 9.47
N ALA A 372 1.80 13.08 8.27
CA ALA A 372 1.12 13.81 7.19
C ALA A 372 -0.06 12.98 6.63
N ALA A 373 0.11 11.67 6.52
CA ALA A 373 -0.95 10.74 6.15
C ALA A 373 -2.07 10.65 7.21
N ASP A 374 -1.73 10.79 8.49
CA ASP A 374 -2.72 10.94 9.58
C ASP A 374 -3.53 12.22 9.42
N ALA A 375 -2.87 13.34 9.17
CA ALA A 375 -3.51 14.64 9.01
C ALA A 375 -4.53 14.62 7.87
N ILE A 376 -4.12 14.18 6.68
CA ILE A 376 -5.01 14.08 5.52
C ILE A 376 -6.16 13.10 5.80
N GLY A 377 -5.87 11.95 6.40
CA GLY A 377 -6.87 10.92 6.68
C GLY A 377 -8.01 11.40 7.58
N LEU A 378 -7.71 12.34 8.47
CA LEU A 378 -8.66 12.94 9.41
C LEU A 378 -9.15 14.33 8.98
N GLY A 379 -8.69 14.84 7.84
CA GLY A 379 -9.01 16.19 7.37
C GLY A 379 -8.45 17.28 8.28
N LEU A 380 -7.34 17.04 8.97
CA LEU A 380 -6.70 18.03 9.84
C LEU A 380 -5.84 19.00 9.01
N PRO A 381 -5.99 20.32 9.20
CA PRO A 381 -4.98 21.29 8.79
C PRO A 381 -3.61 20.94 9.38
N VAL A 382 -2.55 21.39 8.71
CA VAL A 382 -1.17 21.19 9.17
C VAL A 382 -0.39 22.49 9.16
N LEU A 383 0.23 22.88 10.28
CA LEU A 383 1.31 23.85 10.29
C LEU A 383 2.58 23.15 9.82
N ARG A 384 3.16 23.58 8.70
CA ARG A 384 4.30 22.91 8.09
C ARG A 384 5.50 23.84 7.90
N SER A 385 6.69 23.25 7.95
CA SER A 385 7.89 23.87 7.38
C SER A 385 7.90 23.77 5.85
N ASP A 386 8.96 24.28 5.24
CA ASP A 386 9.17 24.24 3.78
C ASP A 386 9.87 22.96 3.30
N TRP A 387 9.86 21.91 4.13
CA TRP A 387 10.32 20.58 3.73
C TRP A 387 9.52 20.09 2.51
N GLY A 388 10.21 19.82 1.39
CA GLY A 388 9.61 19.62 0.08
C GLY A 388 8.54 18.53 0.02
N TYR A 389 8.72 17.42 0.74
CA TYR A 389 7.69 16.39 0.89
C TYR A 389 6.37 16.94 1.44
N LEU A 390 6.41 17.76 2.51
CA LEU A 390 5.21 18.31 3.11
C LEU A 390 4.52 19.32 2.18
N VAL A 391 5.29 20.10 1.43
CA VAL A 391 4.76 21.04 0.43
C VAL A 391 3.93 20.28 -0.61
N GLU A 392 4.49 19.23 -1.21
CA GLU A 392 3.82 18.44 -2.25
C GLU A 392 2.67 17.58 -1.70
N HIS A 393 2.90 16.89 -0.59
CA HIS A 393 1.94 15.93 -0.05
C HIS A 393 0.69 16.62 0.48
N LEU A 394 0.87 17.68 1.28
CA LEU A 394 -0.24 18.40 1.91
C LEU A 394 -0.91 19.39 0.96
N GLY A 395 -0.17 20.00 0.02
CA GLY A 395 -0.67 21.07 -0.83
C GLY A 395 -1.31 22.19 0.00
N ALA A 396 -2.55 22.55 -0.34
CA ALA A 396 -3.31 23.60 0.37
C ALA A 396 -3.80 23.21 1.77
N ALA A 397 -3.64 21.95 2.20
CA ALA A 397 -3.88 21.54 3.60
C ALA A 397 -2.76 22.01 4.54
N GLY A 398 -1.57 22.30 4.00
CA GLY A 398 -0.42 22.79 4.73
C GLY A 398 -0.37 24.31 4.80
N ILE A 399 -0.43 24.84 6.01
CA ILE A 399 -0.21 26.25 6.33
C ILE A 399 1.29 26.46 6.56
N PRO A 400 1.99 27.26 5.75
CA PRO A 400 3.42 27.50 5.92
C PRO A 400 3.68 28.32 7.18
N VAL A 401 4.60 27.85 8.02
CA VAL A 401 5.01 28.53 9.27
C VAL A 401 6.54 28.72 9.38
N GLY A 402 7.29 28.31 8.37
CA GLY A 402 8.75 28.22 8.43
C GLY A 402 9.20 27.13 9.41
N HIS A 403 10.40 27.27 9.98
CA HIS A 403 10.98 26.26 10.87
C HIS A 403 11.75 26.88 12.05
N THR A 404 11.67 28.19 12.25
CA THR A 404 12.30 28.91 13.36
C THR A 404 11.25 29.32 14.39
N THR A 405 11.64 29.46 15.65
CA THR A 405 10.75 29.92 16.72
C THR A 405 10.00 31.21 16.34
N GLU A 406 10.71 32.20 15.79
CA GLU A 406 10.13 33.50 15.40
C GLU A 406 9.13 33.37 14.24
N SER A 407 9.48 32.61 13.19
CA SER A 407 8.59 32.41 12.05
C SER A 407 7.32 31.67 12.45
N ILE A 408 7.46 30.65 13.31
CA ILE A 408 6.32 29.85 13.79
C ILE A 408 5.43 30.70 14.70
N ALA A 409 6.01 31.47 15.63
CA ALA A 409 5.22 32.34 16.53
C ALA A 409 4.42 33.38 15.74
N THR A 410 5.09 34.04 14.77
CA THR A 410 4.44 35.00 13.86
C THR A 410 3.29 34.36 13.10
N ALA A 411 3.48 33.14 12.59
CA ALA A 411 2.43 32.43 11.87
C ALA A 411 1.27 32.02 12.80
N VAL A 412 1.56 31.54 14.01
CA VAL A 412 0.54 31.21 15.03
C VAL A 412 -0.29 32.43 15.40
N ASP A 413 0.34 33.58 15.60
CA ASP A 413 -0.32 34.86 15.87
C ASP A 413 -1.22 35.32 14.72
N ALA A 414 -0.83 35.01 13.48
CA ALA A 414 -1.58 35.32 12.27
C ALA A 414 -2.66 34.27 11.89
N LEU A 415 -2.72 33.11 12.57
CA LEU A 415 -3.67 32.05 12.23
C LEU A 415 -5.11 32.52 12.41
N ASP A 416 -5.85 32.57 11.30
CA ASP A 416 -7.26 32.92 11.33
C ASP A 416 -8.19 31.70 11.12
N PRO A 417 -9.45 31.75 11.61
CA PRO A 417 -10.40 30.64 11.45
C PRO A 417 -10.74 30.30 10.00
N GLN A 418 -10.71 31.26 9.07
CA GLN A 418 -11.00 31.05 7.66
C GLN A 418 -9.89 30.28 6.97
N GLN A 419 -8.62 30.55 7.31
CA GLN A 419 -7.45 29.84 6.84
C GLN A 419 -7.49 28.37 7.32
N LEU A 420 -7.78 28.14 8.60
CA LEU A 420 -7.95 26.79 9.14
C LEU A 420 -9.10 26.03 8.47
N ALA A 421 -10.25 26.69 8.26
CA ALA A 421 -11.38 26.09 7.56
C ALA A 421 -11.05 25.78 6.09
N SER A 422 -10.25 26.62 5.43
CA SER A 422 -9.78 26.39 4.07
C SER A 422 -8.83 25.20 3.99
N ALA A 423 -7.83 25.16 4.86
CA ALA A 423 -6.89 24.04 4.96
C ALA A 423 -7.59 22.71 5.29
N ARG A 424 -8.62 22.73 6.14
CA ARG A 424 -9.46 21.57 6.46
C ARG A 424 -10.20 21.04 5.22
N ARG A 425 -10.83 21.94 4.43
CA ARG A 425 -11.47 21.55 3.16
C ARG A 425 -10.46 20.97 2.18
N ALA A 426 -9.27 21.56 2.09
CA ALA A 426 -8.19 21.06 1.25
C ALA A 426 -7.71 19.67 1.69
N ALA A 427 -7.56 19.43 3.00
CA ALA A 427 -7.20 18.12 3.55
C ALA A 427 -8.24 17.05 3.17
N LEU A 428 -9.53 17.38 3.29
CA LEU A 428 -10.62 16.47 2.90
C LEU A 428 -10.68 16.20 1.39
N ALA A 429 -10.39 17.20 0.55
CA ALA A 429 -10.28 17.00 -0.89
C ALA A 429 -9.10 16.08 -1.23
N ARG A 430 -7.94 16.36 -0.62
CA ARG A 430 -6.70 15.58 -0.78
C ARG A 430 -6.84 14.15 -0.26
N LYS A 431 -7.70 13.89 0.73
CA LYS A 431 -8.04 12.55 1.23
C LYS A 431 -8.46 11.64 0.07
N THR A 432 -9.42 12.07 -0.75
CA THR A 432 -9.89 11.31 -1.92
C THR A 432 -8.77 11.00 -2.92
N GLU A 433 -7.87 11.96 -3.16
CA GLU A 433 -6.75 11.80 -4.09
C GLU A 433 -5.69 10.82 -3.57
N LEU A 434 -5.54 10.72 -2.25
CA LEU A 434 -4.58 9.86 -1.55
C LEU A 434 -5.23 8.58 -0.99
N GLU A 435 -6.40 8.20 -1.52
CA GLU A 435 -7.04 6.94 -1.21
C GLU A 435 -6.19 5.76 -1.71
N TRP A 436 -6.08 4.73 -0.87
CA TRP A 436 -5.19 3.60 -1.15
C TRP A 436 -5.57 2.80 -2.40
N SER A 437 -6.83 2.80 -2.82
CA SER A 437 -7.27 2.06 -4.00
C SER A 437 -6.52 2.51 -5.26
N GLY A 438 -6.49 3.82 -5.54
CA GLY A 438 -5.79 4.36 -6.71
C GLY A 438 -4.28 4.17 -6.63
N LEU A 439 -3.70 4.38 -5.44
CA LEU A 439 -2.25 4.22 -5.22
C LEU A 439 -1.81 2.75 -5.34
N ALA A 440 -2.64 1.82 -4.88
CA ALA A 440 -2.40 0.39 -4.98
C ALA A 440 -2.47 -0.10 -6.43
N GLU A 441 -3.41 0.40 -7.23
CA GLU A 441 -3.45 0.08 -8.67
C GLU A 441 -2.18 0.55 -9.39
N ARG A 442 -1.74 1.78 -9.13
CA ARG A 442 -0.47 2.29 -9.71
C ARG A 442 0.73 1.45 -9.28
N THR A 443 0.73 0.95 -8.05
CA THR A 443 1.79 0.07 -7.54
C THR A 443 1.75 -1.30 -8.23
N ALA A 444 0.56 -1.89 -8.37
CA ALA A 444 0.39 -3.16 -9.08
C ALA A 444 0.77 -3.04 -10.56
N ASP A 445 0.45 -1.91 -11.21
CA ASP A 445 0.86 -1.63 -12.58
C ASP A 445 2.39 -1.53 -12.71
N LEU A 446 3.07 -0.89 -11.75
CA LEU A 446 4.53 -0.85 -11.72
C LEU A 446 5.12 -2.26 -11.56
N PHE A 447 4.59 -3.06 -10.63
CA PHE A 447 5.04 -4.45 -10.49
C PHE A 447 4.88 -5.23 -11.79
N GLU A 448 3.74 -5.09 -12.46
CA GLU A 448 3.48 -5.78 -13.72
C GLU A 448 4.44 -5.34 -14.83
N ARG A 449 4.67 -4.04 -15.00
CA ARG A 449 5.64 -3.51 -15.99
C ARG A 449 7.06 -4.00 -15.71
N VAL A 450 7.44 -4.04 -14.43
CA VAL A 450 8.75 -4.53 -14.00
C VAL A 450 8.93 -6.01 -14.33
N ILE A 451 7.95 -6.85 -13.99
CA ILE A 451 7.97 -8.30 -14.27
C ILE A 451 7.97 -8.60 -15.77
N LEU A 452 7.27 -7.79 -16.56
CA LEU A 452 7.19 -7.98 -18.02
C LEU A 452 8.31 -7.26 -18.80
N HIS A 453 9.20 -6.55 -18.11
CA HIS A 453 10.24 -5.71 -18.72
C HIS A 453 9.70 -4.70 -19.75
N GLU A 454 8.53 -4.13 -19.50
CA GLU A 454 7.86 -3.18 -20.41
C GLU A 454 8.33 -1.74 -20.19
N PRO A 455 8.43 -0.90 -21.24
CA PRO A 455 8.89 0.47 -21.12
C PRO A 455 8.06 1.33 -20.16
#